data_AF-A0AA86RNH2-F1
#
_entry.id   AF-A0AA86RNH2-F1
#
_cell.length_a   1.000
_cell.length_b   1.000
_cell.length_c   1.000
_cell.angle_alpha   90.00
_cell.angle_beta   90.00
_cell.angle_gamma   90.00
#
_symmetry.space_group_name_H-M   'P 1'
#
loop_
_entity.id
_entity.type
_entity.pdbx_description
1 polymer ?
#
loop_
_entity_poly.entity_id
_entity_poly.type
_entity_poly.pdbx_seq_one_letter_code
_entity_poly.pdbx_strand_id
1 'polypeptide(L)'
;MFRFCFTNNHQVNSKQKGKLSVTKPQYQQQVDQQSINELFSCPICYDQFNYPVALPCGHVMCYQCIKQWGKQQNECPVCRQSFQAEELVRLIIGKQIGSDKRPKPQNYAKLYNKQSIQFKSVLELVDSQNQQIVNDNNEIVKYKNKLQNYKIGLCICLTILTIVLSQV
;
A
#
# COMPACT_ATOMS: atom_id res chain seq x y z
N MET A 1 -17.17 27.48 -0.08
CA MET A 1 -16.47 27.79 1.19
C MET A 1 -16.93 26.81 2.25
N PHE A 2 -16.26 25.66 2.41
CA PHE A 2 -16.57 24.75 3.53
C PHE A 2 -15.34 24.64 4.43
N ARG A 3 -15.49 25.23 5.61
CA ARG A 3 -14.54 25.25 6.73
C ARG A 3 -14.59 23.90 7.43
N PHE A 4 -13.48 23.17 7.46
CA PHE A 4 -13.32 22.04 8.38
C PHE A 4 -12.80 22.57 9.73
N CYS A 5 -13.61 22.40 10.77
CA CYS A 5 -13.23 22.67 12.14
C CYS A 5 -12.67 21.37 12.73
N PHE A 6 -11.37 21.33 13.00
CA PHE A 6 -10.75 20.26 13.78
C PHE A 6 -10.79 20.67 15.25
N THR A 7 -11.61 20.00 16.07
CA THR A 7 -11.44 20.05 17.52
C THR A 7 -10.59 18.87 17.95
N ASN A 8 -9.35 19.16 18.32
CA ASN A 8 -8.53 18.29 19.15
C ASN A 8 -9.19 18.18 20.52
N ASN A 9 -9.43 16.96 21.01
CA ASN A 9 -9.54 16.72 22.44
C ASN A 9 -8.70 15.52 22.83
N HIS A 10 -7.51 15.87 23.31
CA HIS A 10 -6.53 15.02 23.95
C HIS A 10 -6.93 14.92 25.43
N GLN A 11 -7.26 13.73 25.93
CA GLN A 11 -7.24 13.44 27.37
C GLN A 11 -6.49 12.14 27.59
N VAL A 12 -5.20 12.27 27.93
CA VAL A 12 -4.34 11.18 28.37
C VAL A 12 -4.53 11.02 29.86
N ASN A 13 -5.06 9.87 30.29
CA ASN A 13 -5.10 9.51 31.69
C ASN A 13 -3.94 8.55 32.00
N SER A 14 -3.09 8.98 32.92
CA SER A 14 -1.86 8.33 33.35
C SER A 14 -2.14 7.09 34.21
N LYS A 15 -1.47 5.96 33.93
CA LYS A 15 -1.01 4.99 34.94
C LYS A 15 -0.01 3.97 34.36
N GLN A 16 1.25 4.20 34.74
CA GLN A 16 2.27 3.22 35.20
C GLN A 16 2.92 2.19 34.25
N LYS A 17 4.25 2.34 34.18
CA LYS A 17 5.33 1.34 34.33
C LYS A 17 5.73 0.46 33.13
N GLY A 18 6.77 0.92 32.44
CA GLY A 18 8.00 0.14 32.22
C GLY A 18 7.92 -1.16 31.41
N LYS A 19 8.00 -1.03 30.08
CA LYS A 19 8.71 -1.92 29.14
C LYS A 19 8.83 -1.15 27.83
N LEU A 20 10.05 -0.92 27.33
CA LEU A 20 10.26 -0.36 25.99
C LEU A 20 9.92 -1.45 24.96
N SER A 21 8.63 -1.65 24.72
CA SER A 21 8.12 -2.33 23.54
C SER A 21 8.23 -1.35 22.37
N VAL A 22 8.98 -1.73 21.33
CA VAL A 22 8.94 -1.04 20.05
C VAL A 22 7.51 -1.08 19.55
N THR A 23 6.76 -0.01 19.73
CA THR A 23 5.39 0.11 19.21
C THR A 23 5.49 0.37 17.73
N LYS A 24 5.03 -0.60 16.93
CA LYS A 24 4.78 -0.50 15.49
C LYS A 24 4.04 0.83 15.22
N PRO A 25 4.46 1.67 14.26
CA PRO A 25 3.76 2.92 13.98
C PRO A 25 2.31 2.59 13.62
N GLN A 26 1.37 3.05 14.45
CA GLN A 26 -0.06 2.86 14.24
C GLN A 26 -0.55 3.87 13.21
N TYR A 27 -0.44 3.53 11.94
CA TYR A 27 -1.25 4.16 10.91
C TYR A 27 -2.63 3.49 10.91
N GLN A 28 -3.47 3.87 11.87
CA GLN A 28 -4.88 3.46 11.89
C GLN A 28 -5.69 4.48 11.08
N GLN A 29 -5.68 4.33 9.76
CA GLN A 29 -6.80 4.84 8.98
C GLN A 29 -7.99 3.92 9.27
N GLN A 30 -9.02 4.46 9.92
CA GLN A 30 -10.32 3.82 10.00
C GLN A 30 -10.94 3.88 8.60
N VAL A 31 -10.59 2.91 7.76
CA VAL A 31 -11.24 2.74 6.47
C VAL A 31 -12.61 2.12 6.77
N ASP A 32 -13.68 2.86 6.49
CA ASP A 32 -15.06 2.41 6.73
C ASP A 32 -15.29 1.07 6.00
N GLN A 33 -15.86 0.08 6.69
CA GLN A 33 -16.17 -1.23 6.13
C GLN A 33 -17.01 -1.12 4.85
N GLN A 34 -17.89 -0.11 4.76
CA GLN A 34 -18.68 0.16 3.56
C GLN A 34 -17.81 0.63 2.40
N SER A 35 -16.85 1.53 2.64
CA SER A 35 -15.91 2.01 1.62
C SER A 35 -14.97 0.91 1.11
N ILE A 36 -14.61 -0.07 1.95
CA ILE A 36 -13.82 -1.24 1.51
C ILE A 36 -14.67 -2.10 0.56
N ASN A 37 -15.92 -2.37 0.91
CA ASN A 37 -16.79 -3.22 0.09
C ASN A 37 -17.05 -2.62 -1.31
N GLU A 38 -17.18 -1.30 -1.41
CA GLU A 38 -17.30 -0.60 -2.70
C GLU A 38 -16.04 -0.76 -3.55
N LEU A 39 -14.85 -0.75 -2.94
CA LEU A 39 -13.57 -0.93 -3.63
C LEU A 39 -13.31 -2.38 -4.09
N PHE A 40 -13.96 -3.37 -3.47
CA PHE A 40 -13.74 -4.81 -3.75
C PHE A 40 -14.95 -5.52 -4.39
N SER A 41 -15.88 -4.76 -4.96
CA SER A 41 -17.07 -5.29 -5.64
C SER A 41 -17.04 -5.03 -7.15
N CYS A 42 -17.68 -5.92 -7.90
CA CYS A 42 -17.83 -5.79 -9.34
C CYS A 42 -18.86 -4.69 -9.67
N PRO A 43 -18.55 -3.69 -10.52
CA PRO A 43 -19.47 -2.60 -10.81
C PRO A 43 -20.68 -3.01 -11.65
N ILE A 44 -20.71 -4.25 -12.18
CA ILE A 44 -21.83 -4.78 -12.96
C ILE A 44 -22.80 -5.60 -12.09
N CYS A 45 -22.26 -6.51 -11.25
CA CYS A 45 -23.10 -7.40 -10.43
C CYS A 45 -23.18 -6.97 -8.95
N TYR A 46 -22.43 -5.95 -8.55
CA TYR A 46 -22.36 -5.41 -7.18
C TYR A 46 -22.01 -6.44 -6.10
N ASP A 47 -21.36 -7.53 -6.50
CA ASP A 47 -20.94 -8.63 -5.63
C ASP A 47 -19.41 -8.75 -5.66
N GLN A 48 -18.85 -9.56 -4.76
CA GLN A 48 -17.43 -9.87 -4.72
C GLN A 48 -16.93 -10.37 -6.08
N PHE A 49 -15.71 -9.98 -6.45
CA PHE A 49 -15.11 -10.40 -7.70
C PHE A 49 -14.98 -11.92 -7.84
N ASN A 50 -15.70 -12.48 -8.81
CA ASN A 50 -15.55 -13.86 -9.25
C ASN A 50 -14.71 -13.89 -10.54
N TYR A 51 -13.50 -14.46 -10.46
CA TYR A 51 -12.53 -14.50 -11.55
C TYR A 51 -12.27 -13.12 -12.19
N PRO A 52 -11.76 -12.14 -11.42
CA PRO A 52 -11.62 -10.76 -11.87
C PRO A 52 -10.73 -10.61 -13.10
N VAL A 53 -11.09 -9.64 -13.93
CA VAL A 53 -10.29 -9.17 -15.06
C VAL A 53 -10.18 -7.65 -15.04
N ALA A 54 -9.01 -7.13 -15.40
CA ALA A 54 -8.76 -5.72 -15.65
C ALA A 54 -8.92 -5.40 -17.14
N LEU A 55 -9.58 -4.29 -17.43
CA LEU A 55 -9.62 -3.69 -18.77
C LEU A 55 -8.34 -2.85 -19.00
N PRO A 56 -8.03 -2.46 -20.26
CA PRO A 56 -6.92 -1.55 -20.57
C PRO A 56 -6.98 -0.20 -19.83
N CYS A 57 -8.19 0.25 -19.49
CA CYS A 57 -8.41 1.46 -18.70
C CYS A 57 -8.12 1.30 -17.19
N GLY A 58 -7.85 0.08 -16.72
CA GLY A 58 -7.55 -0.23 -15.33
C GLY A 58 -8.76 -0.62 -14.46
N HIS A 59 -10.00 -0.44 -14.94
CA HIS A 59 -11.19 -0.87 -14.20
C HIS A 59 -11.30 -2.40 -14.14
N VAL A 60 -11.76 -2.91 -13.00
CA VAL A 60 -11.84 -4.34 -12.70
C VAL A 60 -13.30 -4.80 -12.61
N MET A 61 -13.57 -6.01 -13.11
CA MET A 61 -14.89 -6.64 -13.09
C MET A 61 -14.79 -8.16 -13.19
N CYS A 62 -15.88 -8.86 -12.91
CA CYS A 62 -15.97 -10.30 -13.11
C CYS A 62 -15.88 -10.63 -14.61
N TYR A 63 -15.15 -11.70 -14.94
CA TYR A 63 -15.00 -12.13 -16.33
C TYR A 63 -16.33 -12.36 -17.06
N GLN A 64 -17.29 -13.01 -16.40
CA GLN A 64 -18.59 -13.27 -17.01
C GLN A 64 -19.39 -11.98 -17.23
N CYS A 65 -19.29 -11.03 -16.31
CA CYS A 65 -19.98 -9.75 -16.42
C CYS A 65 -19.49 -8.96 -17.64
N ILE A 66 -18.18 -8.80 -17.81
CA ILE A 66 -17.65 -8.07 -18.97
C ILE A 66 -17.84 -8.83 -20.28
N LYS A 67 -17.80 -10.16 -20.26
CA LYS A 67 -18.07 -10.97 -21.44
C LYS A 67 -19.52 -10.83 -21.91
N GLN A 68 -20.47 -10.74 -20.98
CA GLN A 68 -21.88 -10.49 -21.32
C GLN A 68 -22.08 -9.07 -21.86
N TRP A 69 -21.46 -8.07 -21.22
CA TRP A 69 -21.48 -6.68 -21.66
C TRP A 69 -20.91 -6.50 -23.09
N GLY A 70 -19.75 -7.11 -23.37
CA GLY A 70 -19.06 -7.08 -24.66
C GLY A 70 -19.87 -7.67 -25.83
N LYS A 71 -20.96 -8.41 -25.58
CA LYS A 71 -21.87 -8.84 -26.64
C LYS A 71 -22.66 -7.69 -27.25
N GLN A 72 -22.86 -6.62 -26.49
CA GLN A 72 -23.58 -5.43 -26.91
C GLN A 72 -22.60 -4.32 -27.29
N GLN A 73 -21.62 -4.04 -26.42
CA GLN A 73 -20.66 -2.96 -26.61
C GLN A 73 -19.28 -3.31 -26.06
N ASN A 74 -18.24 -3.06 -26.87
CA ASN A 74 -16.84 -3.27 -26.50
C ASN A 74 -16.24 -2.03 -25.80
N GLU A 75 -16.93 -1.51 -24.79
CA GLU A 75 -16.56 -0.32 -24.03
C GLU A 75 -16.62 -0.58 -22.52
N CYS A 76 -15.73 0.05 -21.76
CA CYS A 76 -15.71 -0.06 -20.31
C CYS A 76 -17.04 0.45 -19.71
N PRO A 77 -17.76 -0.34 -18.90
CA PRO A 77 -18.99 0.12 -18.22
C PRO A 77 -18.82 1.34 -17.31
N VAL A 78 -17.59 1.59 -16.84
CA VAL A 78 -17.29 2.69 -15.89
C VAL A 78 -16.88 3.97 -16.63
N CYS A 79 -15.91 3.89 -17.54
CA CYS A 79 -15.34 5.06 -18.20
C CYS A 79 -15.58 5.13 -19.71
N ARG A 80 -16.27 4.14 -20.29
CA ARG A 80 -16.60 4.04 -21.73
C ARG A 80 -15.41 3.93 -22.68
N GLN A 81 -14.21 3.72 -22.17
CA GLN A 81 -13.04 3.47 -23.01
C GLN A 81 -13.22 2.14 -23.75
N SER A 82 -13.06 2.17 -25.07
CA SER A 82 -13.12 0.98 -25.93
C SER A 82 -12.00 -0.02 -25.62
N PHE A 83 -12.29 -1.31 -25.72
CA PHE A 83 -11.30 -2.38 -25.53
C PHE A 83 -11.57 -3.56 -26.46
N GLN A 84 -10.58 -4.42 -26.68
CA GLN A 84 -10.74 -5.72 -27.34
C GLN A 84 -10.72 -6.85 -26.32
N ALA A 85 -11.44 -7.94 -26.59
CA ALA A 85 -11.57 -9.06 -25.65
C ALA A 85 -10.22 -9.70 -25.28
N GLU A 86 -9.26 -9.67 -26.19
CA GLU A 86 -7.90 -10.17 -26.01
C GLU A 86 -7.09 -9.33 -25.02
N GLU A 87 -7.46 -8.07 -24.80
CA GLU A 87 -6.77 -7.12 -23.93
C GLU A 87 -7.16 -7.24 -22.46
N LEU A 88 -8.12 -8.12 -22.15
CA LEU A 88 -8.55 -8.38 -20.78
C LEU A 88 -7.47 -9.15 -20.02
N VAL A 89 -7.01 -8.58 -18.90
CA VAL A 89 -5.95 -9.18 -18.08
C VAL A 89 -6.53 -9.85 -16.86
N ARG A 90 -6.16 -11.12 -16.64
CA ARG A 90 -6.61 -11.90 -15.48
C ARG A 90 -5.95 -11.40 -14.22
N LEU A 91 -6.75 -11.11 -13.20
CA LEU A 91 -6.26 -10.75 -11.88
C LEU A 91 -6.43 -11.93 -10.91
N ILE A 92 -5.49 -12.04 -9.98
CA ILE A 92 -5.57 -12.97 -8.85
C ILE A 92 -5.73 -12.10 -7.59
N ILE A 93 -6.97 -11.91 -7.16
CA ILE A 93 -7.30 -11.15 -5.95
C ILE A 93 -7.82 -12.15 -4.91
N GLY A 94 -7.13 -12.24 -3.78
CA GLY A 94 -7.53 -13.13 -2.68
C GLY A 94 -7.59 -14.63 -3.03
N LYS A 95 -8.34 -15.38 -2.23
CA LYS A 95 -8.57 -16.82 -2.42
C LYS A 95 -9.74 -17.03 -3.40
N GLN A 96 -9.45 -17.53 -4.60
CA GLN A 96 -10.48 -17.88 -5.58
C GLN A 96 -11.27 -19.13 -5.11
N ILE A 97 -12.59 -19.10 -5.23
CA ILE A 97 -13.46 -20.25 -4.92
C ILE A 97 -13.60 -21.11 -6.17
N GLY A 98 -13.09 -22.35 -6.11
CA GLY A 98 -13.09 -23.29 -7.23
C GLY A 98 -11.82 -23.22 -8.09
N SER A 99 -11.77 -24.05 -9.14
CA SER A 99 -10.70 -24.04 -10.12
C SER A 99 -11.06 -23.12 -11.29
N ASP A 100 -10.18 -22.16 -11.60
CA ASP A 100 -10.30 -21.33 -12.80
C ASP A 100 -10.14 -22.21 -14.05
N LYS A 101 -11.26 -22.61 -14.66
CA LYS A 101 -11.27 -23.43 -15.88
C LYS A 101 -11.05 -22.61 -17.16
N ARG A 102 -10.86 -21.27 -17.07
CA ARG A 102 -10.69 -20.44 -18.27
C ARG A 102 -9.37 -20.79 -18.96
N PRO A 103 -9.35 -20.98 -20.29
CA PRO A 103 -8.14 -21.37 -21.02
C PRO A 103 -7.04 -20.34 -20.83
N LYS A 104 -5.86 -20.70 -20.33
CA LYS A 104 -4.76 -19.75 -20.10
C LYS A 104 -4.55 -18.86 -21.36
N PRO A 105 -4.46 -17.52 -21.24
CA PRO A 105 -4.15 -16.64 -22.35
C PRO A 105 -2.91 -17.16 -23.05
N GLN A 106 -3.03 -17.40 -24.36
CA GLN A 106 -1.98 -18.03 -25.16
C GLN A 106 -0.75 -17.12 -25.32
N ASN A 107 -0.79 -15.87 -24.85
CA ASN A 107 0.25 -14.88 -25.07
C ASN A 107 0.43 -13.89 -23.90
N TYR A 108 0.63 -14.42 -22.68
CA TYR A 108 0.83 -13.61 -21.46
C TYR A 108 1.88 -12.49 -21.62
N ALA A 109 3.00 -12.78 -22.31
CA ALA A 109 4.10 -11.82 -22.49
C ALA A 109 3.69 -10.58 -23.30
N LYS A 110 2.89 -10.76 -24.36
CA LYS A 110 2.43 -9.67 -25.23
C LYS A 110 1.39 -8.77 -24.53
N LEU A 111 0.56 -9.36 -23.66
CA LEU A 111 -0.42 -8.66 -22.83
C LEU A 111 0.24 -7.83 -21.73
N TYR A 112 1.16 -8.44 -20.98
CA TYR A 112 1.92 -7.77 -19.93
C TYR A 112 2.73 -6.59 -20.48
N ASN A 113 3.39 -6.75 -21.63
CA ASN A 113 4.18 -5.69 -22.25
C ASN A 113 3.36 -4.52 -22.79
N LYS A 114 2.08 -4.72 -23.14
CA LYS A 114 1.19 -3.63 -23.57
C LYS A 114 0.69 -2.80 -22.37
N GLN A 115 0.39 -3.44 -21.25
CA GLN A 115 -0.04 -2.77 -20.01
C GLN A 115 1.12 -2.18 -19.20
N SER A 116 2.31 -2.77 -19.23
CA SER A 116 3.49 -2.24 -18.53
C SER A 116 3.95 -0.88 -19.06
N ILE A 117 3.70 -0.58 -20.35
CA ILE A 117 3.95 0.74 -20.95
C ILE A 117 3.04 1.80 -20.34
N GLN A 118 1.77 1.49 -20.10
CA GLN A 118 0.79 2.45 -19.58
C GLN A 118 1.01 2.78 -18.09
N PHE A 119 1.68 1.90 -17.35
CA PHE A 119 2.00 2.05 -15.93
C PHE A 119 3.48 2.40 -15.64
N LYS A 120 4.30 2.60 -16.67
CA LYS A 120 5.74 2.88 -16.52
C LYS A 120 6.00 4.10 -15.63
N SER A 121 5.19 5.15 -15.76
CA SER A 121 5.28 6.35 -14.92
C SER A 121 5.04 6.07 -13.44
N VAL A 122 4.12 5.16 -13.11
CA VAL A 122 3.83 4.77 -11.71
C VAL A 122 4.99 3.98 -11.13
N LEU A 123 5.58 3.05 -11.90
CA LEU A 123 6.75 2.29 -11.46
C LEU A 123 7.95 3.21 -11.22
N GLU A 124 8.23 4.14 -12.14
CA GLU A 124 9.31 5.13 -11.98
C GLU A 124 9.10 6.03 -10.76
N LEU A 125 7.86 6.46 -10.50
CA LEU A 125 7.53 7.24 -9.31
C LEU A 125 7.75 6.44 -8.01
N VAL A 126 7.27 5.19 -7.97
CA VAL A 126 7.45 4.31 -6.81
C VAL A 126 8.93 4.05 -6.55
N ASP A 127 9.72 3.80 -7.59
CA ASP A 127 11.16 3.59 -7.46
C ASP A 127 11.88 4.84 -6.94
N SER A 128 11.51 6.03 -7.42
CA SER A 128 12.10 7.28 -6.93
C SER A 128 11.79 7.54 -5.45
N GLN A 129 10.55 7.29 -5.01
CA GLN A 129 10.14 7.42 -3.61
C GLN A 129 10.85 6.39 -2.73
N ASN A 130 11.00 5.15 -3.21
CA ASN A 130 11.73 4.10 -2.49
C ASN A 130 13.20 4.48 -2.29
N GLN A 131 13.85 5.04 -3.32
CA GLN A 131 15.23 5.53 -3.19
C GLN A 131 15.34 6.66 -2.17
N GLN A 132 14.39 7.59 -2.17
CA GLN A 132 14.35 8.66 -1.19
C GLN A 132 14.21 8.12 0.24
N ILE A 133 13.28 7.18 0.47
CA ILE A 133 13.10 6.53 1.78
C ILE A 133 14.38 5.84 2.25
N VAL A 134 15.09 5.15 1.35
CA VAL A 134 16.36 4.50 1.68
C VAL A 134 17.40 5.54 2.11
N ASN A 135 17.50 6.65 1.41
CA ASN A 135 18.45 7.72 1.75
C ASN A 135 18.13 8.36 3.11
N ASP A 136 16.85 8.64 3.38
CA ASP A 136 16.40 9.19 4.65
C ASP A 136 16.69 8.22 5.81
N ASN A 137 16.45 6.92 5.60
CA ASN A 137 16.77 5.89 6.58
C ASN A 137 18.27 5.83 6.89
N ASN A 138 19.13 5.96 5.88
CA ASN A 138 20.57 5.98 6.07
C ASN A 138 21.03 7.18 6.89
N GLU A 139 20.49 8.38 6.63
CA GLU A 139 20.78 9.56 7.43
C GLU A 139 20.29 9.40 8.88
N ILE A 140 19.09 8.86 9.11
CA ILE A 140 18.59 8.56 10.46
C ILE A 140 19.54 7.62 11.21
N VAL A 141 20.03 6.56 10.56
CA VAL A 141 20.99 5.61 11.15
C VAL A 141 22.29 6.31 11.54
N LYS A 142 22.79 7.20 10.68
CA LYS A 142 23.99 8.01 10.95
C LYS A 142 23.81 8.91 12.17
N TYR A 143 22.69 9.63 12.29
CA TYR A 143 22.39 10.44 13.46
C TYR A 143 22.26 9.59 14.73
N LYS A 144 21.62 8.42 14.63
CA LYS A 144 21.51 7.47 15.75
C LYS A 144 22.88 7.01 16.25
N ASN A 145 23.79 6.68 15.35
CA ASN A 145 25.16 6.29 15.72
C ASN A 145 25.93 7.43 16.38
N LYS A 146 25.79 8.66 15.88
CA LYS A 146 26.41 9.84 16.49
C LYS A 146 25.90 10.08 17.91
N LEU A 147 24.59 9.96 18.12
CA LEU A 147 23.98 10.07 19.46
C LEU A 147 24.41 8.95 20.41
N GLN A 148 24.55 7.71 19.91
CA GLN A 148 25.09 6.60 20.70
C GLN A 148 26.52 6.87 21.15
N ASN A 149 27.38 7.34 20.25
CA ASN A 149 28.76 7.70 20.59
C ASN A 149 28.84 8.81 21.64
N TYR A 150 27.98 9.83 21.55
CA TYR A 150 27.88 10.87 22.56
C TYR A 150 27.45 10.32 23.93
N LYS A 151 26.45 9.43 23.98
CA LYS A 151 26.01 8.78 25.22
C LYS A 151 27.13 7.93 25.85
N ILE A 152 27.88 7.19 25.03
CA ILE A 152 29.03 6.40 25.48
C ILE A 152 30.09 7.33 26.08
N GLY A 153 30.44 8.42 25.38
CA GLY A 153 31.41 9.40 25.88
C GLY A 153 30.99 10.02 27.21
N LEU A 154 29.73 10.44 27.34
CA LEU A 154 29.20 11.01 28.59
C LEU A 154 29.25 10.00 29.74
N CYS A 155 28.90 8.74 29.48
CA CYS A 155 28.97 7.66 30.47
C CYS A 155 30.41 7.48 30.98
N ILE A 156 31.38 7.42 30.07
CA ILE A 156 32.81 7.31 30.40
C ILE A 156 33.26 8.49 31.27
N CYS A 157 32.93 9.72 30.89
CA CYS A 157 33.29 10.91 31.68
C CYS A 157 32.71 10.87 33.11
N LEU A 158 31.43 10.50 33.25
CA LEU A 158 30.79 10.37 34.56
C LEU A 158 31.44 9.28 35.41
N THR A 159 31.77 8.12 34.81
CA THR A 159 32.47 7.04 35.54
C THR A 159 33.84 7.48 36.05
N ILE A 160 34.62 8.20 35.24
CA ILE A 160 35.93 8.71 35.64
C ILE A 160 35.77 9.72 36.77
N LEU A 161 34.82 10.66 36.67
CA LEU A 161 34.55 11.65 37.71
C LEU A 161 34.19 10.98 39.04
N THR A 162 33.34 9.95 39.03
CA THR A 162 32.98 9.21 40.25
C THR A 162 34.17 8.49 40.88
N ILE A 163 35.07 7.92 40.08
CA ILE A 163 36.28 7.25 40.58
C ILE A 163 37.21 8.27 41.25
N VAL A 164 37.46 9.41 40.59
CA VAL A 164 38.33 10.48 41.14
C VAL A 164 37.78 11.03 42.46
N LEU A 165 36.46 11.28 42.53
CA LEU A 165 35.82 11.77 43.75
C LEU A 165 35.82 10.74 44.90
N SER A 166 35.96 9.44 44.60
CA SER A 166 36.02 8.39 45.62
C SER A 166 37.42 8.17 46.22
N GLN A 167 38.44 8.80 45.64
CA GLN A 167 39.85 8.72 46.08
C GLN A 167 40.31 9.96 46.89
N VAL A 168 39.41 10.92 47.11
CA VAL A 168 39.60 12.15 47.92
C VAL A 168 38.76 12.04 49.18
#